data_AF-A0A2E2XC61-F1
#
_entry.id   AF-A0A2E2XC61-F1
#
_cell.length_a   1.000
_cell.length_b   1.000
_cell.length_c   1.000
_cell.angle_alpha   90.00
_cell.angle_beta   90.00
_cell.angle_gamma   90.00
#
_symmetry.space_group_name_H-M   'P 1'
#
loop_
_entity.id
_entity.type
_entity.pdbx_description
1 polymer ?
#
loop_
_entity_poly.entity_id
_entity_poly.type
_entity_poly.pdbx_seq_one_letter_code
_entity_poly.pdbx_strand_id
1 'polypeptide(L)'
;MSFVEFQMNLEGEELSEKTWGLWAFLNVILVGTWVLYDRKSSDFERPFDFGLFLYLFLPFLLLYYLVRTRGHEGLVTYIGFIAIYLLPEFMGLVSYAYFE
;
A
#
# COMPACT_ATOMS: atom_id res chain seq x y z
N MET A 1 1.75 12.51 -1.70
CA MET A 1 3.12 11.97 -1.70
C MET A 1 3.72 11.95 -3.09
N SER A 2 3.08 11.30 -4.07
CA SER A 2 3.66 11.17 -5.42
C SER A 2 3.92 12.49 -6.14
N PHE A 3 3.04 13.48 -5.99
CA PHE A 3 3.29 14.83 -6.54
C PHE A 3 4.47 15.53 -5.85
N VAL A 4 4.63 15.33 -4.54
CA VAL A 4 5.75 15.92 -3.77
C VAL A 4 7.06 15.28 -4.20
N GLU A 5 7.10 13.96 -4.34
CA GLU A 5 8.28 13.24 -4.85
C GLU A 5 8.68 13.76 -6.23
N PHE A 6 7.71 13.89 -7.14
CA PHE A 6 7.95 14.40 -8.47
C PHE A 6 8.53 15.82 -8.46
N GLN A 7 7.97 16.74 -7.65
CA GLN A 7 8.48 18.10 -7.54
C GLN A 7 9.90 18.16 -6.96
N MET A 8 10.18 17.39 -5.90
CA MET A 8 11.50 17.38 -5.28
C MET A 8 12.57 16.87 -6.25
N ASN A 9 12.29 15.79 -6.99
CA ASN A 9 13.22 15.28 -8.00
C ASN A 9 13.47 16.31 -9.11
N LEU A 10 12.46 17.07 -9.54
CA LEU A 10 12.67 18.17 -10.51
C LEU A 10 13.59 19.29 -9.98
N GLU A 11 13.64 19.47 -8.66
CA GLU A 11 14.53 20.42 -7.98
C GLU A 11 15.92 19.82 -7.70
N GLY A 12 16.16 18.55 -8.07
CA GLY A 12 17.38 17.82 -7.77
C GLY A 12 17.49 17.38 -6.32
N GLU A 13 16.37 17.34 -5.58
CA GLU A 13 16.29 16.89 -4.20
C GLU A 13 15.64 15.50 -4.09
N GLU A 14 16.11 14.71 -3.14
CA GLU A 14 15.55 13.38 -2.84
C GLU A 14 14.62 13.43 -1.62
N LEU A 15 13.55 12.62 -1.65
CA LEU A 15 12.69 12.46 -0.49
C LEU A 15 13.47 11.87 0.70
N SER A 16 13.35 12.52 1.85
CA SER A 16 13.99 12.01 3.06
C SER A 16 13.44 10.63 3.45
N GLU A 17 14.32 9.75 3.95
CA GLU A 17 13.96 8.41 4.44
C GLU A 17 12.83 8.44 5.49
N LYS A 18 12.77 9.51 6.30
CA LYS A 18 11.72 9.70 7.32
C LYS A 18 10.36 9.90 6.68
N THR A 19 10.28 10.67 5.61
CA THR A 19 9.03 10.90 4.87
C THR A 19 8.57 9.60 4.21
N TRP A 20 9.51 8.83 3.67
CA TRP A 20 9.23 7.51 3.09
C TRP A 20 8.72 6.53 4.15
N GLY A 21 9.36 6.49 5.33
CA GLY A 21 8.92 5.71 6.48
C GLY A 21 7.52 6.10 6.96
N LEU A 22 7.22 7.40 7.01
CA LEU A 22 5.88 7.89 7.36
C LEU A 22 4.84 7.48 6.32
N TRP A 23 5.17 7.57 5.02
CA TRP A 23 4.29 7.11 3.94
C TRP A 23 3.96 5.62 4.08
N ALA A 24 4.97 4.78 4.27
CA ALA A 24 4.78 3.35 4.45
C ALA A 24 3.94 3.03 5.69
N PHE A 25 4.21 3.70 6.82
CA PHE A 25 3.46 3.54 8.06
C PHE A 25 1.99 3.91 7.90
N LEU A 26 1.69 5.06 7.29
CA LEU A 26 0.31 5.49 7.03
C LEU A 26 -0.41 4.54 6.09
N ASN A 27 0.28 4.03 5.05
CA ASN A 27 -0.29 3.05 4.14
C ASN A 27 -0.70 1.77 4.89
N VAL A 28 0.18 1.27 5.76
CA VAL A 28 -0.09 0.09 6.58
C VAL A 28 -1.32 0.29 7.47
N ILE A 29 -1.42 1.45 8.13
CA ILE A 29 -2.58 1.76 8.98
C ILE A 29 -3.86 1.84 8.15
N LEU A 30 -3.84 2.56 7.03
CA LEU A 30 -5.01 2.78 6.19
C LEU A 30 -5.53 1.47 5.60
N VAL A 31 -4.65 0.68 4.98
CA VAL A 31 -5.02 -0.59 4.35
C VAL A 31 -5.43 -1.61 5.40
N GLY A 32 -4.69 -1.72 6.52
CA GLY A 32 -5.06 -2.62 7.61
C GLY A 32 -6.42 -2.26 8.22
N THR A 33 -6.70 -0.97 8.45
CA THR A 33 -8.00 -0.51 8.95
C THR A 33 -9.12 -0.75 7.94
N TRP A 34 -8.85 -0.52 6.65
CA TRP A 34 -9.79 -0.82 5.58
C TRP A 34 -10.17 -2.31 5.58
N VAL A 35 -9.20 -3.22 5.67
CA VAL A 35 -9.46 -4.66 5.77
C VAL A 35 -10.29 -4.99 7.01
N LEU A 36 -9.99 -4.39 8.17
CA LEU A 36 -10.77 -4.63 9.39
C LEU A 36 -12.22 -4.16 9.28
N TYR A 37 -12.46 -3.06 8.55
CA TYR A 37 -13.80 -2.55 8.28
C TYR A 37 -14.53 -3.42 7.25
N ASP A 38 -13.89 -3.69 6.12
CA ASP A 38 -14.36 -4.53 5.02
C ASP A 38 -14.74 -5.94 5.49
N ARG A 39 -13.96 -6.47 6.42
CA ARG A 39 -14.23 -7.77 7.04
C ARG A 39 -15.58 -7.81 7.74
N LYS A 40 -16.05 -6.72 8.35
CA LYS A 40 -17.35 -6.71 9.06
C LYS A 40 -18.53 -6.98 8.13
N SER A 41 -18.37 -6.73 6.83
CA SER A 41 -19.35 -7.04 5.80
C SER A 41 -19.15 -8.40 5.12
N SER A 42 -18.05 -9.11 5.40
CA SER A 42 -17.74 -10.41 4.80
C SER A 42 -17.86 -11.55 5.82
N ASP A 43 -18.43 -12.69 5.41
CA ASP A 43 -18.58 -13.89 6.26
C ASP A 43 -17.26 -14.68 6.39
N PHE A 44 -16.15 -13.97 6.59
CA PHE A 44 -14.80 -14.52 6.56
C PHE A 44 -14.44 -15.16 7.91
N GLU A 45 -14.42 -16.49 7.96
CA GLU A 45 -13.95 -17.27 9.11
C GLU A 45 -12.43 -17.15 9.31
N ARG A 46 -12.02 -16.84 10.55
CA ARG A 46 -10.64 -16.53 10.90
C ARG A 46 -9.84 -17.80 11.20
N PRO A 47 -8.68 -18.02 10.55
CA PRO A 47 -7.72 -19.02 11.03
C PRO A 47 -6.89 -18.52 12.24
N PHE A 48 -6.79 -17.21 12.47
CA PHE A 48 -6.04 -16.60 13.58
C PHE A 48 -6.57 -15.18 13.92
N ASP A 49 -6.06 -14.59 15.00
CA ASP A 49 -6.47 -13.26 15.44
C ASP A 49 -5.94 -12.17 14.50
N PHE A 50 -6.76 -11.83 13.51
CA PHE A 50 -6.47 -10.97 12.36
C PHE A 50 -6.10 -9.50 12.68
N GLY A 51 -5.94 -9.12 13.96
CA GLY A 51 -5.66 -7.76 14.39
C GLY A 51 -4.21 -7.32 14.11
N LEU A 52 -3.34 -7.41 15.12
CA LEU A 52 -1.94 -6.97 15.03
C LEU A 52 -1.16 -7.69 13.90
N PHE A 53 -1.43 -8.98 13.70
CA PHE A 53 -0.78 -9.77 12.65
C PHE A 53 -0.99 -9.19 11.26
N LEU A 54 -2.19 -8.67 10.97
CA LEU A 54 -2.48 -8.03 9.70
C LEU A 54 -1.57 -6.82 9.45
N TYR A 55 -1.30 -6.00 10.45
CA TYR A 55 -0.42 -4.85 10.27
C TYR A 55 1.05 -5.25 10.09
N LEU A 56 1.51 -6.29 10.79
CA LEU A 56 2.90 -6.76 10.73
C LEU A 56 3.21 -7.52 9.43
N PHE A 57 2.26 -8.31 8.94
CA PHE A 57 2.42 -9.15 7.76
C PHE A 57 1.49 -8.71 6.63
N LEU A 58 1.20 -7.41 6.56
CA LEU A 58 0.19 -6.83 5.68
C LEU A 58 0.27 -7.31 4.23
N PRO A 59 1.42 -7.27 3.51
CA PRO A 59 1.42 -7.68 2.10
C PRO A 59 0.95 -9.14 1.91
N PHE A 60 1.41 -10.06 2.75
CA PHE A 60 1.07 -11.48 2.64
C PHE A 60 -0.37 -11.76 3.10
N LEU A 61 -0.76 -11.17 4.22
CA LEU A 61 -2.09 -11.39 4.80
C LEU A 61 -3.19 -10.68 4.03
N LEU A 62 -2.91 -9.51 3.45
CA LEU A 62 -3.81 -8.81 2.55
C LEU A 62 -4.06 -9.64 1.29
N LEU A 63 -3.02 -10.18 0.66
CA LEU A 63 -3.17 -11.04 -0.51
C LEU A 63 -4.02 -12.27 -0.18
N TYR A 64 -3.70 -12.96 0.91
CA TYR A 64 -4.47 -14.11 1.38
C TYR A 64 -5.93 -13.74 1.64
N TYR A 65 -6.18 -12.66 2.38
CA TYR A 65 -7.52 -12.17 2.70
C TYR A 65 -8.33 -11.86 1.44
N LEU A 66 -7.76 -11.11 0.50
CA LEU A 66 -8.44 -10.70 -0.72
C LEU A 66 -8.75 -11.88 -1.63
N VAL A 67 -7.81 -12.81 -1.81
CA VAL A 67 -8.05 -14.03 -2.61
C VAL A 67 -9.12 -14.90 -1.97
N ARG A 68 -9.17 -15.00 -0.64
CA ARG A 68 -10.19 -15.82 0.05
C ARG A 68 -11.57 -15.18 0.07
N THR A 69 -11.66 -13.85 0.16
CA THR A 69 -12.95 -13.14 0.20
C THR A 69 -13.54 -12.87 -1.18
N ARG A 70 -12.69 -12.67 -2.20
CA ARG A 70 -13.10 -12.18 -3.53
C ARG A 70 -12.56 -13.00 -4.71
N GLY A 71 -11.77 -14.05 -4.46
CA GLY A 71 -11.17 -14.85 -5.54
C GLY A 71 -10.24 -14.03 -6.44
N HIS A 72 -10.50 -14.04 -7.75
CA HIS A 72 -9.67 -13.37 -8.76
C HIS A 72 -9.79 -11.83 -8.70
N GLU A 73 -10.97 -11.30 -8.36
CA GLU A 73 -11.15 -9.86 -8.14
C GLU A 73 -10.31 -9.36 -6.94
N GLY A 74 -10.03 -10.26 -6.00
CA GLY A 74 -9.11 -10.01 -4.89
C GLY A 74 -7.69 -9.73 -5.35
N LEU A 75 -7.21 -10.40 -6.40
CA LEU A 75 -5.89 -10.14 -6.99
C LEU A 75 -5.82 -8.75 -7.63
N VAL A 76 -6.87 -8.35 -8.36
CA VAL A 76 -6.96 -7.01 -8.95
C VAL A 76 -6.92 -5.95 -7.86
N THR A 77 -7.66 -6.18 -6.76
CA THR A 77 -7.69 -5.27 -5.61
C THR A 77 -6.32 -5.18 -4.94
N TYR A 78 -5.63 -6.32 -4.77
CA TYR A 78 -4.28 -6.36 -4.21
C TYR A 78 -3.28 -5.57 -5.06
N ILE A 79 -3.31 -5.77 -6.38
CA ILE A 79 -2.48 -5.01 -7.33
C ILE A 79 -2.78 -3.51 -7.21
N GLY A 80 -4.04 -3.12 -7.02
CA GLY A 80 -4.42 -1.73 -6.77
C GLY A 80 -3.74 -1.14 -5.52
N PHE A 81 -3.73 -1.87 -4.39
CA PHE A 81 -3.03 -1.42 -3.19
C PHE A 81 -1.52 -1.30 -3.39
N ILE A 82 -0.89 -2.27 -4.06
CA ILE A 82 0.53 -2.22 -4.38
C ILE A 82 0.84 -1.04 -5.31
N ALA A 83 0.00 -0.79 -6.32
CA ALA A 83 0.16 0.34 -7.22
C ALA A 83 0.08 1.68 -6.47
N ILE A 84 -0.86 1.84 -5.55
CA ILE A 84 -0.97 3.04 -4.71
C ILE A 84 0.28 3.21 -3.83
N TYR A 85 0.76 2.14 -3.21
CA TYR A 85 1.94 2.15 -2.36
C TYR A 85 3.20 2.59 -3.12
N LEU A 86 3.42 2.04 -4.32
CA LEU A 86 4.57 2.30 -5.18
C LEU A 86 4.45 3.58 -6.02
N LEU A 87 3.27 4.22 -6.02
CA LEU A 87 3.00 5.38 -6.88
C LEU A 87 4.01 6.53 -6.70
N PRO A 88 4.49 6.88 -5.48
CA PRO A 88 5.49 7.91 -5.33
C PRO A 88 6.80 7.56 -6.03
N GLU A 89 7.33 6.36 -5.79
CA GLU A 89 8.58 5.89 -6.38
C GLU A 89 8.49 5.80 -7.91
N PHE A 90 7.34 5.37 -8.44
CA PHE A 90 7.08 5.41 -9.87
C PHE A 90 7.16 6.84 -10.44
N MET A 91 6.61 7.83 -9.71
CA MET A 91 6.71 9.23 -10.14
C MET A 91 8.15 9.76 -10.07
N GLY A 92 8.94 9.34 -9.07
CA GLY A 92 10.37 9.65 -8.98
C GLY A 92 11.16 9.12 -10.19
N LEU A 93 10.88 7.88 -10.60
CA LEU A 93 11.46 7.29 -11.83
C LEU A 93 11.05 8.07 -13.09
N VAL A 94 9.80 8.55 -13.16
CA VAL A 94 9.33 9.36 -14.29
C VAL A 94 10.03 10.72 -14.31
N SER A 95 10.23 11.39 -13.18
CA SER A 95 11.02 12.63 -13.16
C SER A 95 12.45 12.39 -13.66
N TYR A 96 13.11 11.36 -13.14
CA TYR A 96 14.47 10.99 -13.54
C TYR A 96 14.59 10.71 -15.04
N ALA A 97 13.67 9.91 -15.60
CA ALA A 97 13.78 9.47 -16.99
C ALA A 97 13.49 10.55 -18.05
N TYR A 98 12.74 11.60 -17.69
CA TYR A 98 12.26 12.60 -18.65
C TYR A 98 12.77 14.02 -18.41
N PHE A 99 13.28 14.33 -17.21
CA PHE A 99 13.61 15.70 -16.80
C PHE A 99 15.03 15.86 -16.24
N GLU A 100 15.73 14.76 -15.95
CA GLU A 100 17.19 14.72 -15.73
C GLU A 100 17.91 14.17 -16.97
#